data_AF-A0A924IWS1-F1
#
_entry.id   AF-A0A924IWS1-F1
#
_cell.length_a   1.000
_cell.length_b   1.000
_cell.length_c   1.000
_cell.angle_alpha   90.00
_cell.angle_beta   90.00
_cell.angle_gamma   90.00
#
_symmetry.space_group_name_H-M   'P 1'
#
loop_
_entity.id
_entity.type
_entity.pdbx_description
1 polymer ?
#
loop_
_entity_poly.entity_id
_entity_poly.type
_entity_poly.pdbx_seq_one_letter_code
_entity_poly.pdbx_strand_id
1 'polypeptide(L)' 'MKKIFTSVIVSKTELGSNVDVTVRQRTEVFNQNNNVVRWNAYLSKKLMKQSQLEVRATIFDILNQ' A
#
# COMPACT_ATOMS: atom_id res chain seq x y z
N MET A 1 9.06 -12.50 2.03
CA MET A 1 8.28 -11.29 1.66
C MET A 1 7.65 -10.74 2.92
N LYS A 2 7.91 -9.49 3.27
CA LYS A 2 7.34 -8.87 4.48
C LYS A 2 6.38 -7.75 4.06
N LYS A 3 5.13 -7.88 4.50
CA LYS A 3 4.04 -6.95 4.22
C LYS A 3 3.74 -6.14 5.47
N ILE A 4 3.70 -4.81 5.34
CA ILE A 4 3.38 -3.89 6.42
C ILE A 4 2.11 -3.15 5.99
N PHE A 5 1.06 -3.25 6.81
CA PHE A 5 -0.20 -2.56 6.59
C PHE A 5 -0.44 -1.56 7.72
N THR A 6 -0.87 -0.35 7.38
CA THR A 6 -1.24 0.67 8.35
C THR A 6 -2.46 1.41 7.84
N SER A 7 -3.47 1.58 8.68
CA SER A 7 -4.65 2.39 8.37
C SER A 7 -5.08 3.20 9.58
N VAL A 8 -5.61 4.40 9.31
CA VAL A 8 -6.16 5.31 10.31
C VAL A 8 -7.54 5.76 9.84
N ILE A 9 -8.50 5.77 10.76
CA ILE A 9 -9.88 6.16 10.51
C ILE A 9 -10.20 7.42 11.31
N VAL A 10 -10.66 8.47 10.63
CA VAL A 10 -11.12 9.72 11.24
C VAL A 10 -12.44 10.14 10.58
N SER A 11 -13.51 10.25 11.38
CA SER A 11 -14.81 10.77 10.94
C SER A 11 -15.29 10.22 9.59
N LYS A 12 -15.41 8.88 9.49
CA LYS A 12 -15.83 8.13 8.30
C LYS A 12 -14.89 8.24 7.08
N THR A 13 -13.73 8.88 7.24
CA THR A 13 -12.64 8.89 6.27
C THR A 13 -11.56 7.92 6.75
N GLU A 14 -11.07 7.08 5.85
CA GLU A 14 -10.04 6.09 6.15
C GLU A 14 -8.86 6.32 5.21
N LEU A 15 -7.68 6.49 5.80
CA LEU A 15 -6.42 6.54 5.06
C LEU A 15 -5.67 5.25 5.37
N GLY A 16 -5.36 4.49 4.32
CA GLY A 16 -4.59 3.26 4.44
C GLY A 16 -3.37 3.27 3.53
N SER A 17 -2.33 2.59 3.99
CA SER A 17 -1.06 2.46 3.30
C SER A 17 -0.52 1.05 3.51
N ASN A 18 0.10 0.51 2.47
CA ASN A 18 0.65 -0.81 2.47
C ASN A 18 2.01 -0.84 1.76
N VAL A 19 3.02 -1.36 2.44
CA VAL A 19 4.37 -1.55 1.90
C VAL A 19 4.68 -3.04 1.86
N ASP A 20 5.04 -3.53 0.69
CA ASP A 20 5.53 -4.88 0.43
C ASP A 20 7.03 -4.82 0.13
N VAL A 21 7.83 -5.42 1.01
CA VAL A 21 9.29 -5.49 0.86
C VAL A 21 9.71 -6.92 0.52
N THR A 22 10.43 -7.06 -0.59
CA THR A 22 11.08 -8.30 -1.00
C THR A 22 12.58 -8.07 -1.05
N VAL A 23 13.26 -8.48 0.01
CA VAL A 23 14.72 -8.58 0.05
C VAL A 23 15.12 -9.93 -0.55
N ARG A 24 16.05 -9.92 -1.50
CA ARG A 24 16.57 -11.11 -2.15
C ARG A 24 18.06 -11.24 -1.85
N GLN A 25 18.53 -12.48 -1.74
CA GLN A 25 19.94 -12.77 -1.49
C GLN A 25 20.76 -12.53 -2.77
N ARG A 26 21.92 -11.89 -2.62
CA ARG A 26 22.90 -11.77 -3.69
C ARG A 26 23.56 -13.14 -3.91
N THR A 27 23.56 -13.61 -5.15
CA THR A 27 24.18 -14.88 -5.55
C THR A 27 25.20 -14.61 -6.66
N GLU A 28 26.07 -15.57 -6.98
CA GLU A 28 27.06 -15.40 -8.05
C GLU A 28 26.40 -15.09 -9.41
N VAL A 29 25.19 -15.62 -9.65
CA VAL A 29 24.39 -15.38 -10.86
C VAL A 29 23.64 -14.04 -10.79
N PHE A 30 23.18 -13.63 -9.60
CA PHE A 30 22.52 -12.35 -9.37
C PHE A 30 23.41 -11.43 -8.54
N ASN A 31 24.39 -10.83 -9.19
CA ASN A 31 25.37 -9.94 -8.57
C ASN A 31 24.85 -8.50 -8.37
N GLN A 32 23.67 -8.16 -8.88
CA GLN A 32 23.03 -6.85 -8.72
C GLN A 32 21.97 -6.88 -7.62
N ASN A 33 21.70 -5.71 -7.03
CA ASN A 33 20.61 -5.53 -6.08
C ASN A 33 19.26 -5.56 -6.82
N ASN A 34 18.47 -6.61 -6.62
CA ASN A 34 17.12 -6.74 -7.18
C ASN A 34 16.04 -6.73 -6.08
N ASN A 35 16.30 -6.05 -4.96
CA ASN A 35 15.31 -5.86 -3.92
C ASN A 35 14.15 -5.02 -4.47
N VAL A 36 12.92 -5.47 -4.22
CA VAL A 36 11.70 -4.80 -4.68
C VAL A 36 10.95 -4.26 -3.49
N VAL A 37 10.57 -2.99 -3.56
CA VAL A 37 9.73 -2.33 -2.57
C VAL A 37 8.50 -1.80 -3.30
N ARG A 38 7.33 -2.39 -3.03
CA ARG A 38 6.07 -1.89 -3.58
C ARG A 38 5.31 -1.15 -2.51
N TRP A 39 4.94 0.09 -2.78
CA TRP A 39 4.16 0.91 -1.86
C TRP A 39 2.83 1.29 -2.50
N ASN A 40 1.73 0.93 -1.85
CA ASN A 40 0.38 1.27 -2.25
C ASN A 40 -0.29 2.10 -1.15
N ALA A 41 -1.19 3.00 -1.53
CA ALA A 41 -2.00 3.75 -0.57
C ALA A 41 -3.43 3.92 -1.07
N TYR A 42 -4.35 4.15 -0.15
CA TYR A 42 -5.71 4.51 -0.47
C TYR A 42 -6.26 5.53 0.52
N LEU A 43 -7.18 6.34 0.02
CA LEU A 43 -8.03 7.22 0.81
C LEU A 43 -9.47 6.85 0.49
N SER A 44 -10.26 6.48 1.50
CA SER A 44 -11.68 6.22 1.35
C SER A 44 -12.51 7.14 2.24
N LYS A 45 -13.73 7.41 1.82
CA LYS A 45 -14.71 8.18 2.58
C LYS A 45 -16.08 7.55 2.43
N LYS A 46 -16.69 7.23 3.56
CA LYS A 46 -18.08 6.74 3.62
C LYS A 46 -19.04 7.92 3.70
N LEU A 47 -20.00 7.94 2.79
CA LEU A 47 -21.02 8.97 2.60
C LEU A 47 -22.41 8.39 2.91
N MET A 48 -23.39 9.28 3.11
CA MET A 48 -24.78 8.99 3.51
C MET A 48 -24.99 8.63 5.00
N LYS A 49 -26.25 8.75 5.45
CA LYS A 49 -26.67 8.57 6.86
C LYS A 49 -26.33 7.18 7.41
N GLN A 50 -26.30 6.17 6.54
CA GLN A 50 -25.98 4.78 6.88
C GLN A 50 -24.65 4.30 6.28
N SER A 51 -23.78 5.21 5.83
CA SER A 51 -22.50 4.83 5.17
C SER A 51 -22.70 3.91 3.95
N GLN A 52 -23.86 4.01 3.28
CA GLN A 52 -24.27 3.15 2.16
C GLN A 52 -23.42 3.37 0.89
N LEU A 53 -22.73 4.50 0.80
CA LEU A 53 -21.83 4.81 -0.31
C LEU A 53 -20.43 4.98 0.23
N GLU A 54 -19.46 4.36 -0.44
CA GLU A 54 -18.04 4.60 -0.19
C GLU A 54 -17.40 5.09 -1.47
N VAL A 55 -16.69 6.22 -1.38
CA VAL A 55 -15.81 6.69 -2.43
C VAL A 55 -14.38 6.37 -2.01
N ARG A 56 -13.62 5.70 -2.86
CA ARG A 56 -12.24 5.31 -2.58
C ARG A 56 -11.33 5.69 -3.74
N ALA A 57 -10.28 6.44 -3.43
CA ALA A 57 -9.17 6.71 -4.33
C ALA A 57 -8.00 5.80 -3.93
N THR A 58 -7.39 5.13 -4.91
CA THR A 58 -6.27 4.20 -4.69
C THR A 58 -5.10 4.60 -5.57
N ILE A 59 -3.90 4.61 -5.00
CA ILE A 59 -2.64 4.79 -5.73
C ILE A 59 -1.83 3.50 -5.57
N PHE A 60 -1.51 2.90 -6.71
CA PHE A 60 -0.72 1.68 -6.79
C PHE A 60 0.70 2.00 -7.24
N ASP A 61 1.66 1.26 -6.69
CA ASP A 61 3.07 1.35 -7.03
C ASP A 61 3.63 2.79 -6.99
N ILE A 62 3.50 3.43 -5.83
CA ILE A 62 3.95 4.82 -5.58
C ILE A 62 5.45 5.01 -5.91
N LEU A 63 6.24 3.94 -5.76
CA LEU A 63 7.67 3.96 -6.01
C LEU A 63 8.01 3.75 -7.49
N ASN A 64 7.01 3.49 -8.35
CA ASN A 64 7.14 3.30 -9.79
C ASN A 64 8.29 2.33 -10.16
N GLN A 65 8.26 1.13 -9.55
CA GLN A 65 9.26 0.07 -9.79
C GLN A 65 8.90 -0.85 -10.94
#